data_AF-A0A519JKF7-F1
#
_entry.id   AF-A0A519JKF7-F1
#
_cell.length_a   1.000
_cell.length_b   1.000
_cell.length_c   1.000
_cell.angle_alpha   90.00
_cell.angle_beta   90.00
_cell.angle_gamma   90.00
#
_symmetry.space_group_name_H-M   'P 1'
#
loop_
_entity.id
_entity.type
_entity.pdbx_description
1 polymer ?
#
loop_
_entity_poly.entity_id
_entity_poly.type
_entity_poly.pdbx_seq_one_letter_code
_entity_poly.pdbx_strand_id
1 'polypeptide(L)'
;QRCFRLDWLMQNGLKSSFKNIKLAVAGFSASFLNFLTPTKATWNGHNASGWKKDLVEINGFNQEMQYGGQDRELGERLFNKGLKSKQIRYSAICVHLDHKRGYVNEETWKKNFAIRANTKKNKVIKAPIGIDSN
;
A
#
# COMPACT_ATOMS: atom_id res chain seq x y z
N GLN A 1 -11.07 22.12 2.21
CA GLN A 1 -10.52 21.00 1.41
C GLN A 1 -11.48 20.64 0.26
N ARG A 2 -11.40 21.30 -0.90
CA ARG A 2 -12.35 21.07 -2.02
C ARG A 2 -12.06 19.79 -2.82
N CYS A 3 -10.82 19.32 -2.83
CA CYS A 3 -10.38 18.14 -3.59
C CYS A 3 -10.97 16.80 -3.12
N PHE A 4 -11.71 16.77 -2.00
CA PHE A 4 -12.45 15.57 -1.55
C PHE A 4 -13.94 15.66 -1.86
N ARG A 5 -14.40 16.79 -2.41
CA ARG A 5 -15.80 16.99 -2.81
C ARG A 5 -16.01 16.46 -4.22
N LEU A 6 -16.89 15.47 -4.36
CA LEU A 6 -17.16 14.82 -5.64
C LEU A 6 -17.70 15.79 -6.70
N ASP A 7 -18.61 16.69 -6.32
CA ASP A 7 -19.18 17.69 -7.21
C ASP A 7 -18.11 18.65 -7.76
N TRP A 8 -17.20 19.11 -6.89
CA TRP A 8 -16.08 19.94 -7.30
C TRP A 8 -15.14 19.19 -8.26
N LEU A 9 -14.82 17.92 -7.98
CA LEU A 9 -13.97 17.11 -8.85
C LEU A 9 -14.60 16.88 -10.23
N MET A 10 -15.91 16.62 -10.30
CA MET A 10 -16.63 16.41 -11.55
C MET A 10 -16.64 17.68 -12.42
N GLN A 11 -16.85 18.85 -11.80
CA GLN A 11 -16.74 20.15 -12.48
C GLN A 11 -15.32 20.41 -13.03
N ASN A 12 -14.31 19.81 -12.42
CA ASN A 12 -12.90 19.92 -12.82
C ASN A 12 -12.40 18.70 -13.62
N GLY A 13 -13.31 17.95 -14.25
CA GLY A 13 -12.95 16.94 -15.26
C GLY A 13 -12.82 15.49 -14.74
N LEU A 14 -13.15 15.21 -13.48
CA LEU A 14 -13.28 13.82 -13.02
C LEU A 14 -14.44 13.12 -13.72
N LYS A 15 -14.15 12.05 -14.45
CA LYS A 15 -15.18 11.23 -15.11
C LYS A 15 -16.07 10.51 -14.10
N SER A 16 -17.35 10.33 -14.45
CA SER A 16 -18.26 9.50 -13.65
C SER A 16 -17.81 8.04 -13.69
N SER A 17 -17.70 7.41 -12.52
CA SER A 17 -17.32 6.01 -12.37
C SER A 17 -17.83 5.48 -11.02
N PHE A 18 -18.09 4.17 -10.92
CA PHE A 18 -18.39 3.51 -9.65
C PHE A 18 -17.35 3.82 -8.56
N LYS A 19 -16.07 4.06 -8.94
CA LYS A 19 -15.00 4.41 -8.00
C LYS A 19 -15.29 5.69 -7.22
N ASN A 20 -16.12 6.59 -7.74
CA ASN A 20 -16.48 7.85 -7.11
C ASN A 20 -17.27 7.64 -5.82
N ILE A 21 -17.88 6.46 -5.63
CA ILE A 21 -18.58 6.10 -4.40
C ILE A 21 -17.67 6.23 -3.17
N LYS A 22 -16.35 6.05 -3.33
CA LYS A 22 -15.37 6.27 -2.26
C LYS A 22 -15.49 7.66 -1.64
N LEU A 23 -15.71 8.69 -2.45
CA LEU A 23 -15.82 10.09 -2.00
C LEU A 23 -17.26 10.49 -1.64
N ALA A 24 -18.24 9.63 -1.91
CA ALA A 24 -19.67 9.94 -1.73
C ALA A 24 -20.28 9.30 -0.48
N VAL A 25 -19.72 8.19 0.01
CA VAL A 25 -20.26 7.45 1.16
C VAL A 25 -19.56 7.83 2.46
N ALA A 26 -20.32 7.86 3.55
CA ALA A 26 -19.82 8.09 4.90
C ALA A 26 -20.61 7.24 5.92
N GLY A 27 -20.15 7.24 7.17
CA GLY A 27 -20.84 6.57 8.29
C GLY A 27 -21.08 5.09 8.04
N PHE A 28 -22.32 4.64 8.27
CA PHE A 28 -22.69 3.22 8.18
C PHE A 28 -22.40 2.61 6.80
N SER A 29 -22.73 3.31 5.72
CA SER A 29 -22.49 2.83 4.35
C SER A 29 -21.00 2.62 4.07
N ALA A 30 -20.14 3.51 4.57
CA ALA A 30 -18.68 3.35 4.44
C ALA A 30 -18.17 2.14 5.22
N SER A 31 -18.65 1.94 6.44
CA SER A 31 -18.32 0.76 7.27
C SER A 31 -18.74 -0.55 6.59
N PHE A 32 -19.95 -0.61 6.06
CA PHE A 32 -20.45 -1.76 5.33
C PHE A 32 -19.63 -2.06 4.08
N LEU A 33 -19.31 -1.04 3.28
CA LEU A 33 -18.48 -1.21 2.07
C LEU A 33 -17.03 -1.58 2.39
N ASN A 34 -16.46 -1.10 3.51
CA ASN A 34 -15.14 -1.54 3.98
C ASN A 34 -15.16 -3.03 4.35
N PHE A 35 -16.24 -3.50 4.98
CA PHE A 35 -16.39 -4.90 5.36
C PHE A 35 -16.55 -5.82 4.15
N LEU A 36 -17.38 -5.43 3.17
CA LEU A 36 -17.65 -6.24 1.98
C LEU A 36 -16.58 -6.16 0.87
N THR A 37 -15.57 -5.29 1.02
CA THR A 37 -14.64 -5.07 -0.10
C THR A 37 -13.83 -6.34 -0.42
N PRO A 38 -13.84 -6.82 -1.68
CA PRO A 38 -13.12 -8.05 -2.05
C PRO A 38 -11.61 -7.82 -2.28
N THR A 39 -11.16 -6.57 -2.25
CA THR A 39 -9.75 -6.23 -2.49
C THR A 39 -8.88 -6.82 -1.39
N LYS A 40 -7.71 -7.39 -1.74
CA LYS A 40 -6.78 -7.86 -0.70
C LYS A 40 -6.20 -6.67 0.06
N ALA A 41 -6.22 -6.72 1.39
CA ALA A 41 -5.68 -5.68 2.27
C ALA A 41 -4.14 -5.69 2.33
N THR A 42 -3.46 -5.68 1.19
CA THR A 42 -2.00 -5.73 1.18
C THR A 42 -1.38 -4.42 1.65
N TRP A 43 -0.22 -4.47 2.30
CA TRP A 43 0.54 -3.27 2.66
C TRP A 43 0.99 -2.51 1.39
N ASN A 44 0.55 -1.26 1.24
CA ASN A 44 0.98 -0.37 0.15
C ASN A 44 1.41 0.95 0.80
N GLY A 45 2.63 1.40 0.53
CA GLY A 45 3.34 2.42 1.32
C GLY A 45 2.77 3.84 1.24
N HIS A 46 1.80 4.11 0.37
CA HIS A 46 1.23 5.45 0.19
C HIS A 46 0.47 5.97 1.43
N ASN A 47 -0.38 5.13 2.02
CA ASN A 47 -1.11 5.44 3.25
C ASN A 47 -1.28 4.15 4.05
N ALA A 48 -0.18 3.73 4.70
CA ALA A 48 -0.15 2.56 5.56
C ALA A 48 0.54 2.93 6.88
N SER A 49 0.13 2.24 7.93
CA SER A 49 0.69 2.38 9.28
C SER A 49 0.77 1.02 9.94
N GLY A 50 1.70 0.88 10.87
CA GLY A 50 1.88 -0.32 11.68
C GLY A 50 2.65 0.00 12.94
N TRP A 51 2.64 -0.95 13.87
CA TRP A 51 3.31 -0.77 15.15
C TRP A 51 4.83 -0.71 14.96
N LYS A 52 5.46 0.27 15.62
CA LYS A 52 6.92 0.42 15.60
C LYS A 52 7.62 -0.89 15.96
N LYS A 53 7.15 -1.59 17.00
CA LYS A 53 7.73 -2.86 17.44
C LYS A 53 7.81 -3.89 16.30
N ASP A 54 6.74 -4.00 15.51
CA ASP A 54 6.64 -5.01 14.47
C ASP A 54 7.51 -4.64 13.27
N LEU A 55 7.56 -3.36 12.92
CA LEU A 55 8.42 -2.83 11.86
C LEU A 55 9.91 -2.98 12.19
N VAL A 56 10.29 -2.75 13.45
CA VAL A 56 11.66 -2.95 13.93
C VAL A 56 12.04 -4.43 13.93
N GLU A 57 11.13 -5.30 14.38
CA GLU A 57 11.41 -6.75 14.46
C GLU A 57 11.64 -7.39 13.09
N ILE A 58 10.96 -6.93 12.04
CA ILE A 58 11.22 -7.39 10.67
C ILE A 58 12.44 -6.71 10.03
N ASN A 59 13.12 -5.82 10.73
CA ASN A 59 14.27 -5.03 10.25
C ASN A 59 13.92 -3.95 9.20
N GLY A 60 12.72 -3.36 9.28
CA GLY A 60 12.31 -2.25 8.41
C GLY A 60 12.26 -2.62 6.92
N PHE A 61 12.61 -1.68 6.03
CA PHE A 61 12.69 -1.94 4.59
C PHE A 61 13.94 -2.76 4.23
N ASN A 62 13.81 -3.64 3.23
CA ASN A 62 14.98 -4.30 2.65
C ASN A 62 15.77 -3.28 1.80
N GLN A 63 16.96 -2.89 2.28
CA GLN A 63 17.82 -1.90 1.62
C GLN A 63 18.45 -2.39 0.31
N GLU A 64 18.41 -3.69 0.02
CA GLU A 64 18.87 -4.24 -1.27
C GLU A 64 17.93 -3.86 -2.42
N MET A 65 16.68 -3.54 -2.11
CA MET A 65 15.67 -3.20 -3.10
C MET A 65 15.74 -1.72 -3.48
N GLN A 66 15.63 -1.42 -4.77
CA GLN A 66 15.43 -0.06 -5.26
C GLN A 66 13.93 0.22 -5.50
N TYR A 67 13.58 1.39 -6.04
CA TYR A 67 12.19 1.82 -6.20
C TYR A 67 11.32 0.75 -6.89
N GLY A 68 10.17 0.44 -6.27
CA GLY A 68 9.15 -0.48 -6.78
C GLY A 68 9.00 -1.77 -5.95
N GLY A 69 7.83 -1.94 -5.32
CA GLY A 69 7.45 -3.18 -4.64
C GLY A 69 8.06 -3.40 -3.25
N GLN A 70 8.92 -2.50 -2.77
CA GLN A 70 9.55 -2.56 -1.43
C GLN A 70 8.52 -2.57 -0.29
N ASP A 71 7.47 -1.78 -0.42
CA ASP A 71 6.35 -1.69 0.51
C ASP A 71 5.55 -3.00 0.58
N ARG A 72 5.37 -3.65 -0.57
CA ARG A 72 4.71 -4.96 -0.65
C ARG A 72 5.55 -6.04 -0.01
N GLU A 73 6.85 -6.02 -0.24
CA GLU A 73 7.81 -6.96 0.34
C GLU A 73 7.83 -6.85 1.88
N LEU A 74 7.90 -5.62 2.40
CA LEU A 74 7.80 -5.35 3.84
C LEU A 74 6.50 -5.91 4.42
N GLY A 75 5.36 -5.67 3.76
CA GLY A 75 4.08 -6.25 4.18
C GLY A 75 4.02 -7.76 4.11
N GLU A 76 4.69 -8.37 3.12
CA GLU A 76 4.79 -9.83 2.99
C GLU A 76 5.57 -10.43 4.16
N ARG A 77 6.64 -9.79 4.62
CA ARG A 77 7.36 -10.17 5.85
C ARG A 77 6.51 -10.05 7.10
N LEU A 78 5.73 -8.96 7.26
CA LEU A 78 4.77 -8.84 8.37
C LEU A 78 3.73 -9.97 8.35
N PHE A 79 3.22 -10.35 7.18
CA PHE A 79 2.30 -11.48 7.07
C PHE A 79 2.96 -12.82 7.37
N ASN A 80 4.21 -13.02 6.95
CA ASN A 80 4.98 -14.22 7.30
C ASN A 80 5.20 -14.33 8.82
N LYS A 81 5.33 -13.19 9.52
CA LYS A 81 5.34 -13.11 10.99
C LYS A 81 3.98 -13.43 11.64
N GLY A 82 2.92 -13.57 10.86
CA GLY A 82 1.57 -13.89 11.33
C GLY A 82 0.68 -12.68 11.57
N LEU A 83 1.12 -11.46 11.25
CA LEU A 83 0.26 -10.29 11.32
C LEU A 83 -0.80 -10.34 10.23
N LYS A 84 -1.95 -9.70 10.51
CA LYS A 84 -3.00 -9.44 9.54
C LYS A 84 -3.16 -7.94 9.38
N SER A 85 -3.55 -7.52 8.19
CA SER A 85 -3.81 -6.12 7.88
C SER A 85 -5.30 -5.80 7.95
N LYS A 86 -5.58 -4.49 8.04
CA LYS A 86 -6.92 -3.93 7.86
C LYS A 86 -6.87 -2.94 6.71
N GLN A 87 -7.97 -2.80 5.98
CA GLN A 87 -8.14 -1.77 4.96
C GLN A 87 -9.43 -1.01 5.23
N ILE A 88 -9.39 0.31 5.00
CA ILE A 88 -10.50 1.24 5.26
C ILE A 88 -10.69 2.16 4.06
N ARG A 89 -10.85 1.56 2.88
CA ARG A 89 -10.86 2.21 1.55
C ARG A 89 -11.97 3.25 1.36
N TYR A 90 -13.01 3.20 2.18
CA TYR A 90 -14.15 4.13 2.18
C TYR A 90 -14.13 5.11 3.36
N SER A 91 -13.06 5.13 4.17
CA SER A 91 -12.98 5.98 5.38
C SER A 91 -11.70 6.82 5.49
N ALA A 92 -10.56 6.33 4.98
CA ALA A 92 -9.30 7.08 4.98
C ALA A 92 -8.82 7.32 3.54
N ILE A 93 -9.50 8.24 2.86
CA ILE A 93 -9.27 8.50 1.44
C ILE A 93 -8.10 9.46 1.29
N CYS A 94 -7.15 9.10 0.43
CA CYS A 94 -6.12 10.01 -0.07
C CYS A 94 -6.37 10.31 -1.53
N VAL A 95 -6.10 11.56 -1.92
CA VAL A 95 -6.04 11.97 -3.33
C VAL A 95 -4.58 12.12 -3.72
N HIS A 96 -4.21 11.60 -4.89
CA HIS A 96 -2.87 11.73 -5.44
C HIS A 96 -2.84 12.92 -6.40
N LEU A 97 -1.88 13.81 -6.21
CA LEU A 97 -1.53 14.81 -7.22
C LEU A 97 -0.88 14.12 -8.41
N ASP A 98 -1.51 14.23 -9.58
CA ASP A 98 -1.00 13.59 -10.79
C ASP A 98 0.37 14.15 -11.17
N HIS A 99 1.26 13.26 -11.57
CA HIS A 99 2.58 13.61 -12.07
C HIS A 99 3.05 12.56 -13.08
N LYS A 100 3.95 12.96 -13.98
CA LYS A 100 4.56 12.03 -14.93
C LYS A 100 5.28 10.92 -14.15
N ARG A 101 5.15 9.68 -14.64
CA ARG A 101 5.87 8.54 -14.08
C ARG A 101 7.32 8.60 -14.54
N GLY A 102 8.25 8.28 -13.64
CA GLY A 102 9.65 8.09 -13.99
C GLY A 102 9.86 6.81 -14.82
N TYR A 103 11.04 6.69 -15.42
CA TYR A 103 11.43 5.50 -16.18
C TYR A 103 11.51 4.27 -15.26
N VAL A 104 11.02 3.12 -15.74
CA VAL A 104 11.11 1.85 -15.02
C VAL A 104 12.35 1.11 -15.52
N ASN A 105 13.34 0.91 -14.65
CA ASN A 105 14.49 0.07 -14.96
C ASN A 105 14.07 -1.41 -14.86
N GLU A 106 14.20 -2.14 -15.97
CA GLU A 106 13.82 -3.56 -16.06
C GLU A 106 14.68 -4.46 -15.15
N GLU A 107 15.98 -4.18 -15.04
CA GLU A 107 16.90 -4.90 -14.16
C GLU A 107 16.50 -4.73 -12.69
N THR A 108 16.24 -3.49 -12.27
CA THR A 108 15.72 -3.18 -10.94
C THR A 108 14.41 -3.90 -10.68
N TRP A 109 13.49 -3.91 -11.64
CA TRP A 109 12.22 -4.60 -11.51
C TRP A 109 12.40 -6.11 -11.32
N LYS A 110 13.27 -6.75 -12.13
CA LYS A 110 13.58 -8.18 -12.02
C LYS A 110 14.20 -8.53 -10.67
N LYS A 111 15.16 -7.73 -10.18
CA LYS A 111 15.77 -7.90 -8.86
C LYS A 111 14.72 -7.82 -7.74
N ASN A 112 13.91 -6.77 -7.73
CA ASN A 112 12.88 -6.58 -6.71
C ASN A 112 11.80 -7.68 -6.77
N PHE A 113 11.42 -8.11 -7.97
CA PHE A 113 10.49 -9.21 -8.16
C PHE A 113 11.04 -10.52 -7.59
N ALA A 114 12.31 -10.85 -7.85
CA ALA A 114 12.98 -12.04 -7.32
C ALA A 114 13.04 -12.02 -5.79
N ILE A 115 13.39 -10.88 -5.17
CA ILE A 115 13.41 -10.71 -3.71
C ILE A 115 12.01 -10.97 -3.11
N ARG A 116 10.96 -10.42 -3.72
CA ARG A 116 9.57 -10.67 -3.28
C ARG A 116 9.12 -12.11 -3.44
N ALA A 117 9.49 -12.74 -4.57
CA ALA A 117 9.18 -14.13 -4.82
C ALA A 117 9.84 -15.04 -3.77
N ASN A 118 11.12 -14.78 -3.46
CA ASN A 118 11.85 -15.44 -2.39
C ASN A 118 11.18 -15.23 -1.03
N THR A 119 10.82 -14.00 -0.69
CA THR A 119 10.17 -13.63 0.59
C THR A 119 8.87 -14.42 0.80
N LYS A 120 8.04 -14.52 -0.23
CA LYS A 120 6.80 -15.30 -0.17
C LYS A 120 7.03 -16.80 -0.07
N LYS A 121 7.93 -17.33 -0.91
CA LYS A 121 8.21 -18.76 -1.02
C LYS A 121 8.81 -19.29 0.28
N ASN A 122 9.82 -18.60 0.79
CA ASN A 122 10.64 -19.04 1.91
C ASN A 122 10.19 -18.44 3.25
N LYS A 123 9.01 -17.81 3.29
CA LYS A 123 8.41 -17.22 4.50
C LYS A 123 9.39 -16.33 5.28
N VAL A 124 10.20 -15.55 4.56
CA VAL A 124 11.17 -14.63 5.16
C VAL A 124 10.44 -13.66 6.08
N ILE A 125 10.96 -13.44 7.29
CA ILE A 125 10.39 -12.53 8.29
C ILE A 125 11.26 -11.29 8.47
N LYS A 126 12.59 -11.44 8.50
CA LYS A 126 13.53 -10.34 8.71
C LYS A 126 14.24 -10.00 7.41
N ALA A 127 14.39 -8.71 7.08
CA ALA A 127 15.21 -8.29 5.95
C ALA A 127 16.69 -8.61 6.22
N PRO A 128 17.43 -9.17 5.25
CA PRO A 128 18.87 -9.42 5.39
C PRO A 128 19.69 -8.13 5.58
N ILE A 129 19.39 -7.11 4.77
CA ILE A 129 19.95 -5.77 4.91
C ILE A 129 18.81 -4.80 5.18
N GLY A 130 18.78 -4.25 6.39
CA GLY A 130 17.66 -3.45 6.90
C GLY A 130 18.12 -2.29 7.76
N ILE A 131 17.28 -1.86 8.70
CA ILE A 131 17.59 -0.71 9.56
C ILE A 131 18.75 -0.95 10.53
N ASP A 132 19.03 -2.21 10.89
CA ASP A 132 20.14 -2.59 11.78
C ASP A 132 21.50 -2.63 11.07
N SER A 133 21.51 -2.41 9.75
CA SER A 133 22.70 -2.47 8.89
C SER A 133 23.37 -1.11 8.67
N ASN A 134 22.88 -0.06 9.33
CA ASN A 134 23.38 1.32 9.27
C ASN A 134 24.07 1.73 10.56
#